data_AF-A0A0R0D5D1-F1
#
_entry.id   AF-A0A0R0D5D1-F1
#
_cell.length_a   1.000
_cell.length_b   1.000
_cell.length_c   1.000
_cell.angle_alpha   90.00
_cell.angle_beta   90.00
_cell.angle_gamma   90.00
#
_symmetry.space_group_name_H-M   'P 1'
#
loop_
_entity.id
_entity.type
_entity.pdbx_description
1 polymer ?
#
loop_
_entity_poly.entity_id
_entity_poly.type
_entity_poly.pdbx_seq_one_letter_code
_entity_poly.pdbx_strand_id
1 'polypeptide(L)'
;SGQAMLGNAKTAQSKAIGTVQISDTEKFSGWHRQQHEDDSAQVSQVASNIGSLGGSVNLSAGGSYSQIASNVVAAQDINITATSIELLTADETGHASSRDDDLKIGAFARVKSPLIDLVNNVDAARQSDGRLQQMQGMAAAANAYQAASAIAAVSGAGGSGTLAAAEAGIGFKSASSSADSHSVVSQGSTLQAGGNLNLTSTGGDIHVVQGNLSAGNSLSLDSAGDILLEAGKSQLADRSQSSNADAEVGMGVAVGAQTGAYAYAEASVGSSRSNATSNTWHNTTLSGQQISLQAAGDTTLRGATATADRIDVTTGGTLTIESLQDVAQSESKNSQVGGRVQVSFGTAWDASGYASGGHADGNYQAVGEQSGIQA
;
A
#
# COMPACT_ATOMS: atom_id res chain seq x y z
N SER A 1 -2.87 -3.91 28.67
CA SER A 1 -2.04 -3.20 27.70
C SER A 1 -2.02 -1.70 27.99
N GLY A 2 -0.97 -1.00 27.58
CA GLY A 2 -0.88 0.46 27.54
C GLY A 2 -0.86 0.95 26.09
N GLN A 3 -0.88 2.27 25.88
CA GLN A 3 -0.80 2.87 24.54
C GLN A 3 0.40 3.82 24.45
N ALA A 4 1.13 3.74 23.33
CA ALA A 4 2.14 4.70 22.96
C ALA A 4 1.62 5.54 21.79
N MET A 5 1.62 6.86 21.93
CA MET A 5 1.20 7.79 20.89
C MET A 5 2.40 8.56 20.36
N LEU A 6 2.55 8.58 19.04
CA LEU A 6 3.52 9.37 18.32
C LEU A 6 2.76 10.26 17.33
N GLY A 7 3.10 11.54 17.27
CA GLY A 7 2.49 12.48 16.35
C GLY A 7 3.49 13.51 15.88
N ASN A 8 3.43 13.85 14.60
CA ASN A 8 4.29 14.86 14.01
C ASN A 8 3.54 15.60 12.89
N ALA A 9 3.38 16.90 13.09
CA ALA A 9 2.87 17.84 12.10
C ALA A 9 4.01 18.79 11.67
N LYS A 10 4.25 18.92 10.37
CA LYS A 10 5.24 19.80 9.77
C LYS A 10 4.59 20.62 8.67
N THR A 11 4.92 21.90 8.65
CA THR A 11 4.54 22.79 7.57
C THR A 11 5.80 23.52 7.10
N ALA A 12 6.11 23.38 5.82
CA ALA A 12 7.18 24.10 5.16
C ALA A 12 6.58 25.01 4.09
N GLN A 13 6.97 26.27 4.10
CA GLN A 13 6.59 27.23 3.07
C GLN A 13 7.85 27.91 2.56
N SER A 14 8.08 27.84 1.26
CA SER A 14 9.14 28.57 0.59
C SER A 14 8.54 29.52 -0.45
N LYS A 15 9.08 30.73 -0.49
CA LYS A 15 8.80 31.73 -1.52
C LYS A 15 10.14 32.29 -1.95
N ALA A 16 10.43 32.22 -3.23
CA ALA A 16 11.68 32.76 -3.74
C ALA A 16 11.50 33.32 -5.16
N ILE A 17 12.39 34.25 -5.47
CA ILE A 17 12.56 34.82 -6.81
C ILE A 17 13.97 34.42 -7.23
N GLY A 18 14.09 33.64 -8.30
CA GLY A 18 15.39 33.14 -8.74
C GLY A 18 15.30 32.09 -9.84
N THR A 19 16.45 31.54 -10.18
CA THR A 19 16.58 30.46 -11.15
C THR A 19 16.55 29.10 -10.44
N VAL A 20 15.64 28.21 -10.83
CA VAL A 20 15.52 26.85 -10.29
C VAL A 20 15.64 25.85 -11.43
N GLN A 21 16.45 24.82 -11.23
CA GLN A 21 16.47 23.66 -12.13
C GLN A 21 15.31 22.74 -11.75
N ILE A 22 14.33 22.59 -12.65
CA ILE A 22 13.13 21.77 -12.42
C ILE A 22 13.42 20.31 -12.75
N SER A 23 14.24 20.06 -13.79
CA SER A 23 14.72 18.73 -14.19
C SER A 23 16.06 18.84 -14.94
N ASP A 24 16.60 17.72 -15.41
CA ASP A 24 17.80 17.70 -16.25
C ASP A 24 17.64 18.49 -17.57
N THR A 25 16.40 18.75 -18.00
CA THR A 25 16.08 19.39 -19.28
C THR A 25 15.18 20.64 -19.17
N GLU A 26 14.76 21.03 -17.96
CA GLU A 26 13.92 22.21 -17.72
C GLU A 26 14.52 23.14 -16.66
N LYS A 27 14.67 24.41 -17.02
CA LYS A 27 15.07 25.50 -16.12
C LYS A 27 13.96 26.53 -16.03
N PHE A 28 13.75 27.05 -14.83
CA PHE A 28 12.80 28.11 -14.54
C PHE A 28 13.52 29.31 -13.95
N SER A 29 13.07 30.51 -14.30
CA SER A 29 13.52 31.76 -13.71
C SER A 29 12.31 32.65 -13.44
N GLY A 30 12.06 32.97 -12.18
CA GLY A 30 10.91 33.79 -11.82
C GLY A 30 10.52 33.65 -10.37
N TRP A 31 9.28 33.99 -10.09
CA TRP A 31 8.70 33.84 -8.76
C TRP A 31 8.13 32.43 -8.60
N HIS A 32 8.50 31.74 -7.54
CA HIS A 32 7.88 30.47 -7.17
C HIS A 32 7.50 30.44 -5.70
N ARG A 33 6.43 29.70 -5.43
CA ARG A 33 5.96 29.36 -4.09
C ARG A 33 5.75 27.86 -4.01
N GLN A 34 6.28 27.25 -2.96
CA GLN A 34 6.03 25.87 -2.60
C GLN A 34 5.55 25.82 -1.15
N GLN A 35 4.45 25.12 -0.94
CA GLN A 35 3.90 24.84 0.37
C GLN A 35 3.75 23.34 0.50
N HIS A 36 4.31 22.81 1.57
CA HIS A 36 4.31 21.39 1.90
C HIS A 36 3.80 21.24 3.33
N GLU A 37 2.75 20.45 3.51
CA GLU A 37 2.13 20.15 4.78
C GLU A 37 2.11 18.64 4.96
N ASP A 38 2.72 18.18 6.06
CA ASP A 38 2.70 16.79 6.46
C ASP A 38 2.12 16.69 7.86
N ASP A 39 1.17 15.79 8.06
CA ASP A 39 0.68 15.42 9.38
C ASP A 39 0.64 13.89 9.50
N SER A 40 1.07 13.39 10.64
CA SER A 40 1.16 11.96 10.89
C SER A 40 0.90 11.68 12.36
N ALA A 41 0.12 10.65 12.63
CA ALA A 41 -0.19 10.19 13.97
C ALA A 41 -0.21 8.66 13.99
N GLN A 42 0.35 8.08 15.04
CA GLN A 42 0.38 6.65 15.24
C GLN A 42 0.07 6.32 16.70
N VAL A 43 -0.82 5.35 16.91
CA VAL A 43 -1.09 4.72 18.20
C VAL A 43 -0.62 3.28 18.10
N SER A 44 0.33 2.90 18.94
CA SER A 44 0.82 1.53 19.07
C SER A 44 0.42 0.95 20.42
N GLN A 45 0.09 -0.35 20.44
CA GLN A 45 -0.35 -1.06 21.62
C GLN A 45 0.85 -1.66 22.34
N VAL A 46 1.05 -1.28 23.60
CA VAL A 46 2.10 -1.83 24.45
C VAL A 46 1.54 -3.00 25.24
N ALA A 47 1.97 -4.21 24.86
CA ALA A 47 1.53 -5.43 25.49
C ALA A 47 1.95 -5.50 26.97
N SER A 48 1.06 -6.04 27.81
CA SER A 48 1.40 -6.42 29.18
C SER A 48 1.96 -7.85 29.17
N ASN A 49 3.03 -8.10 29.91
CA ASN A 49 3.70 -9.41 29.92
C ASN A 49 3.61 -10.05 31.30
N ILE A 50 3.10 -11.27 31.38
CA ILE A 50 3.12 -12.12 32.56
C ILE A 50 3.97 -13.34 32.24
N GLY A 51 5.01 -13.60 33.03
CA GLY A 51 6.08 -14.53 32.64
C GLY A 51 6.58 -15.40 33.78
N SER A 52 6.88 -16.67 33.50
CA SER A 52 7.68 -17.54 34.36
C SER A 52 8.87 -18.12 33.61
N LEU A 53 10.09 -17.76 34.04
CA LEU A 53 11.34 -18.14 33.37
C LEU A 53 11.76 -19.60 33.59
N GLY A 54 11.22 -20.26 34.61
CA GLY A 54 11.61 -21.63 34.97
C GLY A 54 10.47 -22.51 35.47
N GLY A 55 9.24 -21.98 35.54
CA GLY A 55 8.09 -22.68 36.09
C GLY A 55 6.82 -22.40 35.30
N SER A 56 5.69 -22.70 35.93
CA SER A 56 4.35 -22.52 35.35
C SER A 56 3.74 -21.18 35.72
N VAL A 57 2.77 -20.72 34.94
CA VAL A 57 1.89 -19.59 35.26
C VAL A 57 0.49 -20.14 35.54
N ASN A 58 -0.09 -19.80 36.68
CA ASN A 58 -1.45 -20.19 37.04
C ASN A 58 -2.29 -18.93 37.27
N LEU A 59 -3.36 -18.77 36.50
CA LEU A 59 -4.28 -17.64 36.53
C LEU A 59 -5.67 -18.17 36.86
N SER A 60 -6.28 -17.63 37.91
CA SER A 60 -7.62 -18.03 38.33
C SER A 60 -8.48 -16.78 38.52
N ALA A 61 -9.66 -16.77 37.92
CA ALA A 61 -10.66 -15.72 38.09
C ALA A 61 -11.98 -16.33 38.57
N GLY A 62 -12.58 -15.74 39.60
CA GLY A 62 -13.91 -16.16 40.07
C GLY A 62 -15.05 -15.78 39.11
N GLY A 63 -14.81 -14.85 38.21
CA GLY A 63 -15.71 -14.43 37.13
C GLY A 63 -15.01 -14.58 35.78
N SER A 64 -15.11 -13.58 34.90
CA SER A 64 -14.46 -13.59 33.59
C SER A 64 -12.98 -13.23 33.67
N TYR A 65 -12.15 -13.94 32.89
CA TYR A 65 -10.76 -13.58 32.62
C TYR A 65 -10.68 -12.92 31.25
N SER A 66 -10.13 -11.70 31.17
CA SER A 66 -9.95 -10.97 29.91
C SER A 66 -8.49 -10.55 29.73
N GLN A 67 -7.91 -10.91 28.59
CA GLN A 67 -6.58 -10.51 28.17
C GLN A 67 -6.68 -9.78 26.84
N ILE A 68 -6.17 -8.54 26.81
CA ILE A 68 -6.29 -7.67 25.63
C ILE A 68 -4.88 -7.33 25.15
N ALA A 69 -4.54 -7.72 23.91
CA ALA A 69 -3.24 -7.48 23.27
C ALA A 69 -2.04 -7.66 24.22
N SER A 70 -2.01 -8.78 24.94
CA SER A 70 -1.04 -9.03 26.02
C SER A 70 -0.42 -10.41 25.88
N ASN A 71 0.68 -10.66 26.60
CA ASN A 71 1.46 -11.88 26.50
C ASN A 71 1.51 -12.62 27.84
N VAL A 72 1.27 -13.93 27.83
CA VAL A 72 1.58 -14.82 28.95
C VAL A 72 2.56 -15.88 28.47
N VAL A 73 3.70 -16.00 29.16
CA VAL A 73 4.77 -16.93 28.76
C VAL A 73 5.22 -17.75 29.95
N ALA A 74 5.32 -19.07 29.80
CA ALA A 74 5.84 -19.94 30.85
C ALA A 74 6.85 -20.93 30.27
N ALA A 75 7.94 -21.17 30.99
CA ALA A 75 8.90 -22.22 30.63
C ALA A 75 8.29 -23.63 30.76
N GLN A 76 7.32 -23.81 31.66
CA GLN A 76 6.56 -25.04 31.83
C GLN A 76 5.11 -24.80 31.39
N ASP A 77 4.14 -24.92 32.29
CA ASP A 77 2.73 -24.90 31.93
C ASP A 77 2.09 -23.51 32.11
N ILE A 78 1.03 -23.24 31.35
CA ILE A 78 0.10 -22.14 31.60
C ILE A 78 -1.27 -22.75 31.89
N ASN A 79 -1.84 -22.43 33.05
CA ASN A 79 -3.19 -22.84 33.44
C ASN A 79 -4.04 -21.60 33.70
N ILE A 80 -5.14 -21.45 32.96
CA ILE A 80 -6.11 -20.36 33.13
C ILE A 80 -7.47 -20.97 33.45
N THR A 81 -8.02 -20.62 34.61
CA THR A 81 -9.35 -21.08 35.04
C THR A 81 -10.24 -19.89 35.37
N ALA A 82 -11.39 -19.79 34.72
CA ALA A 82 -12.33 -18.70 34.91
C ALA A 82 -13.77 -19.14 34.64
N THR A 83 -14.76 -18.31 34.98
CA THR A 83 -16.16 -18.56 34.56
C THR A 83 -16.31 -18.40 33.06
N SER A 84 -15.61 -17.45 32.44
CA SER A 84 -15.45 -17.30 30.99
C SER A 84 -14.06 -16.75 30.69
N ILE A 85 -13.52 -17.04 29.51
CA ILE A 85 -12.17 -16.64 29.09
C ILE A 85 -12.26 -15.87 27.78
N GLU A 86 -11.72 -14.65 27.77
CA GLU A 86 -11.66 -13.77 26.60
C GLU A 86 -10.21 -13.36 26.31
N LEU A 87 -9.73 -13.69 25.11
CA LEU A 87 -8.46 -13.21 24.57
C LEU A 87 -8.79 -12.28 23.40
N LEU A 88 -8.71 -10.97 23.63
CA LEU A 88 -9.15 -9.94 22.69
C LEU A 88 -7.98 -9.20 22.05
N THR A 89 -8.27 -8.52 20.95
CA THR A 89 -7.35 -7.63 20.26
C THR A 89 -7.40 -6.21 20.82
N ALA A 90 -6.33 -5.46 20.59
CA ALA A 90 -6.37 -3.99 20.62
C ALA A 90 -5.81 -3.44 19.30
N ASP A 91 -6.35 -2.32 18.85
CA ASP A 91 -6.04 -1.80 17.53
C ASP A 91 -4.88 -0.81 17.57
N GLU A 92 -3.89 -1.04 16.70
CA GLU A 92 -2.92 -0.02 16.33
C GLU A 92 -3.48 0.82 15.20
N THR A 93 -3.37 2.14 15.29
CA THR A 93 -3.89 3.05 14.27
C THR A 93 -2.78 3.91 13.73
N GLY A 94 -2.68 4.00 12.41
CA GLY A 94 -1.83 4.96 11.71
C GLY A 94 -2.67 5.95 10.92
N HIS A 95 -2.20 7.19 10.88
CA HIS A 95 -2.70 8.25 10.02
C HIS A 95 -1.50 8.99 9.44
N ALA A 96 -1.54 9.24 8.13
CA ALA A 96 -0.60 10.11 7.46
C ALA A 96 -1.32 10.91 6.39
N SER A 97 -1.20 12.23 6.42
CA SER A 97 -1.68 13.13 5.39
C SER A 97 -0.54 14.00 4.90
N SER A 98 -0.39 14.13 3.59
CA SER A 98 0.58 15.01 2.95
C SER A 98 -0.12 15.87 1.91
N ARG A 99 0.27 17.14 1.82
CA ARG A 99 -0.26 18.10 0.85
C ARG A 99 0.86 18.97 0.31
N ASP A 100 0.92 19.02 -1.01
CA ASP A 100 1.85 19.84 -1.78
C ASP A 100 1.08 20.84 -2.64
N ASP A 101 1.45 22.11 -2.54
CA ASP A 101 0.94 23.20 -3.37
C ASP A 101 2.14 23.96 -3.98
N ASP A 102 2.26 23.93 -5.31
CA ASP A 102 3.32 24.58 -6.08
C ASP A 102 2.74 25.58 -7.07
N LEU A 103 3.31 26.78 -7.10
CA LEU A 103 2.96 27.83 -8.05
C LEU A 103 4.24 28.48 -8.57
N LYS A 104 4.44 28.43 -9.89
CA LYS A 104 5.57 29.05 -10.61
C LYS A 104 5.05 30.07 -11.61
N ILE A 105 5.61 31.27 -11.59
CA ILE A 105 5.29 32.35 -12.53
C ILE A 105 6.60 32.94 -13.02
N GLY A 106 6.88 32.83 -14.31
CA GLY A 106 8.16 33.29 -14.83
C GLY A 106 8.53 32.73 -16.19
N ALA A 107 9.82 32.83 -16.51
CA ALA A 107 10.39 32.32 -17.74
C ALA A 107 10.78 30.85 -17.58
N PHE A 108 10.39 30.02 -18.54
CA PHE A 108 10.71 28.61 -18.65
C PHE A 108 11.66 28.41 -19.83
N ALA A 109 12.66 27.56 -19.68
CA ALA A 109 13.55 27.12 -20.74
C ALA A 109 13.62 25.59 -20.73
N ARG A 110 13.24 24.94 -21.85
CA ARG A 110 13.07 23.49 -21.96
C ARG A 110 13.84 22.95 -23.16
N VAL A 111 14.46 21.79 -23.00
CA VAL A 111 15.06 21.02 -24.10
C VAL A 111 14.28 19.72 -24.25
N LYS A 112 13.57 19.54 -25.37
CA LYS A 112 12.79 18.35 -25.69
C LYS A 112 13.52 17.52 -26.74
N SER A 113 13.74 16.24 -26.48
CA SER A 113 14.27 15.31 -27.49
C SER A 113 13.64 13.93 -27.32
N PRO A 114 12.97 13.38 -28.35
CA PRO A 114 12.40 12.03 -28.31
C PRO A 114 13.46 10.91 -28.18
N LEU A 115 14.76 11.23 -28.29
CA LEU A 115 15.85 10.27 -28.09
C LEU A 115 16.30 10.17 -26.63
N ILE A 116 16.04 11.18 -25.79
CA ILE A 116 16.46 11.18 -24.39
C ILE A 116 15.71 10.09 -23.60
N ASP A 117 14.43 9.85 -23.94
CA ASP A 117 13.61 8.80 -23.31
C ASP A 117 14.05 7.37 -23.69
N LEU A 118 14.87 7.20 -24.73
CA LEU A 118 15.35 5.88 -25.20
C LEU A 118 16.69 5.46 -24.57
N VAL A 119 17.41 6.38 -23.90
CA VAL A 119 18.77 6.11 -23.40
C VAL A 119 18.79 5.38 -22.06
N ASN A 120 17.69 5.37 -21.29
CA ASN A 120 17.64 4.69 -19.99
C ASN A 120 17.69 3.15 -20.06
N ASN A 121 17.72 2.53 -21.25
CA ASN A 121 17.82 1.08 -21.43
C ASN A 121 19.06 0.61 -22.21
N VAL A 122 20.06 1.47 -22.47
CA VAL A 122 21.20 1.13 -23.37
C VAL A 122 22.57 1.12 -22.68
N ASP A 123 22.65 1.20 -21.35
CA ASP A 123 23.92 0.90 -20.64
C ASP A 123 24.15 -0.61 -20.38
N ALA A 124 23.10 -1.44 -20.48
CA ALA A 124 23.22 -2.89 -20.26
C ALA A 124 23.67 -3.70 -21.50
N ALA A 125 23.82 -3.07 -22.67
CA ALA A 125 24.02 -3.78 -23.95
C ALA A 125 25.41 -3.61 -24.58
N ARG A 126 26.36 -2.94 -23.92
CA ARG A 126 27.70 -2.66 -24.50
C ARG A 126 28.79 -3.65 -24.08
N GLN A 127 28.46 -4.72 -23.36
CA GLN A 127 29.41 -5.80 -23.01
C GLN A 127 28.74 -7.18 -23.09
N SER A 128 28.50 -7.68 -24.31
CA SER A 128 28.14 -9.09 -24.49
C SER A 128 28.55 -9.56 -25.88
N ASP A 129 29.47 -10.54 -25.88
CA ASP A 129 30.01 -11.21 -27.06
C ASP A 129 28.93 -11.88 -27.94
N GLY A 130 29.25 -12.07 -29.22
CA GLY A 130 28.35 -12.32 -30.35
C GLY A 130 27.58 -13.65 -30.41
N ARG A 131 26.96 -14.10 -29.31
CA ARG A 131 26.13 -15.32 -29.28
C ARG A 131 24.77 -15.19 -28.58
N LEU A 132 24.34 -13.96 -28.27
CA LEU A 132 23.05 -13.69 -27.65
C LEU A 132 22.03 -13.01 -28.58
N GLN A 133 22.16 -13.15 -29.90
CA GLN A 133 21.20 -12.59 -30.87
C GLN A 133 19.93 -13.45 -31.04
N GLN A 134 19.93 -14.70 -30.59
CA GLN A 134 18.84 -15.64 -30.88
C GLN A 134 17.83 -15.81 -29.74
N MET A 135 18.13 -15.32 -28.54
CA MET A 135 17.24 -15.43 -27.35
C MET A 135 16.65 -14.08 -26.91
N GLN A 136 16.73 -13.05 -27.76
CA GLN A 136 16.14 -11.71 -27.55
C GLN A 136 14.81 -11.54 -28.31
N GLY A 137 14.23 -12.61 -28.86
CA GLY A 137 12.99 -12.57 -29.65
C GLY A 137 11.68 -12.55 -28.84
N MET A 138 11.73 -12.74 -27.51
CA MET A 138 10.51 -12.96 -26.69
C MET A 138 10.29 -12.00 -25.51
N ALA A 139 11.11 -10.96 -25.35
CA ALA A 139 10.90 -9.90 -24.35
C ALA A 139 10.40 -8.57 -24.96
N ALA A 140 10.07 -8.56 -26.25
CA ALA A 140 9.74 -7.36 -27.02
C ALA A 140 8.23 -7.11 -27.21
N ALA A 141 7.35 -7.92 -26.60
CA ALA A 141 5.92 -7.92 -26.96
C ALA A 141 5.03 -6.95 -26.16
N ALA A 142 5.46 -6.43 -25.00
CA ALA A 142 4.63 -5.53 -24.20
C ALA A 142 4.79 -4.03 -24.57
N ASN A 143 5.96 -3.63 -25.08
CA ASN A 143 6.27 -2.23 -25.44
C ASN A 143 6.33 -1.98 -26.97
N ALA A 144 5.90 -2.95 -27.78
CA ALA A 144 6.04 -2.88 -29.24
C ALA A 144 5.23 -1.75 -29.88
N TYR A 145 4.07 -1.37 -29.32
CA TYR A 145 3.24 -0.31 -29.90
C TYR A 145 3.89 1.08 -29.80
N GLN A 146 4.52 1.40 -28.66
CA GLN A 146 5.14 2.71 -28.44
C GLN A 146 6.51 2.81 -29.13
N ALA A 147 7.29 1.71 -29.17
CA ALA A 147 8.58 1.68 -29.85
C ALA A 147 8.42 1.69 -31.39
N ALA A 148 7.40 1.02 -31.94
CA ALA A 148 7.17 1.00 -33.38
C ALA A 148 6.77 2.39 -33.93
N SER A 149 5.95 3.15 -33.21
CA SER A 149 5.59 4.52 -33.62
C SER A 149 6.78 5.49 -33.55
N ALA A 150 7.66 5.35 -32.55
CA ALA A 150 8.86 6.17 -32.41
C ALA A 150 9.91 5.85 -33.47
N ILE A 151 10.09 4.57 -33.82
CA ILE A 151 11.01 4.14 -34.87
C ILE A 151 10.43 4.48 -36.25
N ALA A 152 9.13 4.31 -36.49
CA ALA A 152 8.48 4.71 -37.74
C ALA A 152 8.54 6.23 -38.00
N ALA A 153 8.52 7.05 -36.94
CA ALA A 153 8.75 8.49 -37.05
C ALA A 153 10.21 8.85 -37.47
N VAL A 154 11.16 7.93 -37.30
CA VAL A 154 12.60 8.13 -37.54
C VAL A 154 13.11 7.38 -38.79
N SER A 155 12.52 6.25 -39.19
CA SER A 155 13.10 5.32 -40.18
C SER A 155 12.60 5.43 -41.63
N GLY A 156 11.69 6.34 -41.96
CA GLY A 156 11.58 6.90 -43.32
C GLY A 156 10.20 6.86 -44.00
N ALA A 157 10.11 7.73 -45.03
CA ALA A 157 8.97 8.02 -45.91
C ALA A 157 7.88 8.95 -45.33
N GLY A 158 8.20 10.26 -45.21
CA GLY A 158 7.20 11.33 -45.04
C GLY A 158 7.01 11.89 -43.62
N GLY A 159 7.84 11.51 -42.65
CA GLY A 159 7.68 11.88 -41.25
C GLY A 159 8.09 13.33 -40.92
N SER A 160 7.13 14.14 -40.49
CA SER A 160 7.32 15.46 -39.87
C SER A 160 7.81 15.32 -38.41
N GLY A 161 8.97 14.68 -38.19
CA GLY A 161 9.51 14.42 -36.86
C GLY A 161 10.56 15.43 -36.42
N THR A 162 10.31 16.15 -35.33
CA THR A 162 11.33 16.97 -34.64
C THR A 162 12.31 16.06 -33.88
N LEU A 163 13.61 16.16 -34.19
CA LEU A 163 14.69 15.37 -33.57
C LEU A 163 15.16 15.98 -32.24
N ALA A 164 15.13 17.30 -32.12
CA ALA A 164 15.39 18.04 -30.90
C ALA A 164 14.73 19.42 -30.97
N ALA A 165 14.20 19.92 -29.86
CA ALA A 165 13.70 21.28 -29.74
C ALA A 165 14.22 21.94 -28.47
N ALA A 166 14.55 23.22 -28.57
CA ALA A 166 14.78 24.09 -27.42
C ALA A 166 13.71 25.17 -27.40
N GLU A 167 13.04 25.33 -26.27
CA GLU A 167 11.94 26.27 -26.08
C GLU A 167 12.28 27.22 -24.94
N ALA A 168 11.94 28.49 -25.10
CA ALA A 168 11.95 29.49 -24.05
C ALA A 168 10.61 30.20 -24.05
N GLY A 169 9.89 30.16 -22.93
CA GLY A 169 8.56 30.74 -22.80
C GLY A 169 8.40 31.50 -21.49
N ILE A 170 7.32 32.27 -21.39
CA ILE A 170 6.86 32.90 -20.16
C ILE A 170 5.47 32.35 -19.89
N GLY A 171 5.22 31.97 -18.65
CA GLY A 171 3.95 31.37 -18.29
C GLY A 171 3.74 31.27 -16.79
N PHE A 172 2.68 30.55 -16.45
CA PHE A 172 2.45 30.07 -15.10
C PHE A 172 2.23 28.56 -15.10
N LYS A 173 2.64 27.91 -14.02
CA LYS A 173 2.34 26.52 -13.71
C LYS A 173 1.87 26.44 -12.26
N SER A 174 0.71 25.84 -12.03
CA SER A 174 0.12 25.59 -10.72
C SER A 174 -0.14 24.10 -10.58
N ALA A 175 0.27 23.50 -9.47
CA ALA A 175 0.00 22.11 -9.15
C ALA A 175 -0.34 21.97 -7.68
N SER A 176 -1.35 21.15 -7.38
CA SER A 176 -1.72 20.77 -6.02
C SER A 176 -1.83 19.25 -5.95
N SER A 177 -1.31 18.62 -4.91
CA SER A 177 -1.56 17.22 -4.61
C SER A 177 -1.80 17.00 -3.13
N SER A 178 -2.69 16.07 -2.81
CA SER A 178 -2.90 15.59 -1.45
C SER A 178 -2.93 14.06 -1.43
N ALA A 179 -2.42 13.49 -0.36
CA ALA A 179 -2.47 12.07 -0.08
C ALA A 179 -2.84 11.87 1.38
N ASP A 180 -3.84 11.03 1.65
CA ASP A 180 -4.34 10.69 2.97
C ASP A 180 -4.32 9.17 3.11
N SER A 181 -3.63 8.67 4.13
CA SER A 181 -3.50 7.25 4.45
C SER A 181 -3.98 7.00 5.86
N HIS A 182 -4.79 5.96 6.03
CA HIS A 182 -5.26 5.49 7.32
C HIS A 182 -5.08 3.99 7.42
N SER A 183 -4.46 3.53 8.51
CA SER A 183 -4.32 2.12 8.81
C SER A 183 -4.89 1.81 10.20
N VAL A 184 -5.49 0.62 10.30
CA VAL A 184 -5.89 -0.02 11.56
C VAL A 184 -5.37 -1.44 11.49
N VAL A 185 -4.59 -1.87 12.48
CA VAL A 185 -4.04 -3.22 12.56
C VAL A 185 -4.40 -3.78 13.93
N SER A 186 -5.21 -4.82 13.96
CA SER A 186 -5.52 -5.48 15.22
C SER A 186 -4.30 -6.23 15.75
N GLN A 187 -4.05 -6.13 17.05
CA GLN A 187 -3.00 -6.84 17.75
C GLN A 187 -3.61 -7.79 18.76
N GLY A 188 -3.44 -9.09 18.53
CA GLY A 188 -3.97 -10.15 19.38
C GLY A 188 -3.14 -10.45 20.62
N SER A 189 -3.64 -11.39 21.41
CA SER A 189 -3.01 -11.88 22.63
C SER A 189 -2.17 -13.13 22.38
N THR A 190 -1.05 -13.27 23.09
CA THR A 190 -0.17 -14.45 22.99
C THR A 190 -0.16 -15.24 24.30
N LEU A 191 -0.29 -16.57 24.21
CA LEU A 191 -0.08 -17.52 25.29
C LEU A 191 0.94 -18.56 24.84
N GLN A 192 2.11 -18.59 25.47
CA GLN A 192 3.21 -19.49 25.09
C GLN A 192 3.66 -20.32 26.30
N ALA A 193 3.35 -21.61 26.28
CA ALA A 193 3.80 -22.57 27.28
C ALA A 193 4.90 -23.47 26.69
N GLY A 194 6.00 -23.66 27.42
CA GLY A 194 7.03 -24.66 27.06
C GLY A 194 6.56 -26.10 27.31
N GLY A 195 5.61 -26.29 28.22
CA GLY A 195 4.90 -27.53 28.50
C GLY A 195 3.48 -27.50 27.94
N ASN A 196 2.48 -27.50 28.83
CA ASN A 196 1.07 -27.54 28.48
C ASN A 196 0.39 -26.17 28.61
N LEU A 197 -0.57 -25.89 27.74
CA LEU A 197 -1.45 -24.72 27.81
C LEU A 197 -2.87 -25.19 28.08
N ASN A 198 -3.43 -24.88 29.24
CA ASN A 198 -4.77 -25.28 29.64
C ASN A 198 -5.64 -24.04 29.90
N LEU A 199 -6.71 -23.89 29.13
CA LEU A 199 -7.75 -22.88 29.35
C LEU A 199 -9.04 -23.62 29.72
N THR A 200 -9.54 -23.37 30.93
CA THR A 200 -10.75 -24.01 31.46
C THR A 200 -11.77 -22.96 31.84
N SER A 201 -12.90 -22.95 31.13
CA SER A 201 -14.08 -22.16 31.46
C SER A 201 -15.06 -23.00 32.27
N THR A 202 -15.47 -22.53 33.45
CA THR A 202 -16.31 -23.30 34.39
C THR A 202 -17.80 -23.05 34.23
N GLY A 203 -18.23 -22.03 33.49
CA GLY A 203 -19.65 -21.71 33.33
C GLY A 203 -20.07 -21.01 32.04
N GLY A 204 -19.13 -20.52 31.23
CA GLY A 204 -19.39 -19.81 29.97
C GLY A 204 -18.38 -20.18 28.90
N ASP A 205 -18.10 -19.23 28.01
CA ASP A 205 -17.37 -19.52 26.78
C ASP A 205 -15.86 -19.28 26.88
N ILE A 206 -15.13 -19.84 25.91
CA ILE A 206 -13.77 -19.44 25.60
C ILE A 206 -13.78 -18.72 24.24
N HIS A 207 -13.48 -17.42 24.26
CA HIS A 207 -13.44 -16.57 23.08
C HIS A 207 -12.03 -16.03 22.83
N VAL A 208 -11.53 -16.21 21.61
CA VAL A 208 -10.19 -15.80 21.20
C VAL A 208 -10.25 -15.07 19.87
N VAL A 209 -9.71 -13.86 19.82
CA VAL A 209 -9.60 -13.04 18.60
C VAL A 209 -8.13 -12.77 18.30
N GLN A 210 -7.69 -13.15 17.10
CA GLN A 210 -6.29 -13.09 16.64
C GLN A 210 -5.28 -13.67 17.67
N GLY A 211 -5.66 -14.69 18.42
CA GLY A 211 -4.81 -15.23 19.49
C GLY A 211 -3.68 -16.09 18.92
N ASN A 212 -2.48 -15.95 19.47
CA ASN A 212 -1.39 -16.91 19.24
C ASN A 212 -1.24 -17.80 20.48
N LEU A 213 -1.76 -19.02 20.41
CA LEU A 213 -1.75 -19.98 21.51
C LEU A 213 -0.81 -21.12 21.14
N SER A 214 0.26 -21.28 21.90
CA SER A 214 1.29 -22.27 21.63
C SER A 214 1.70 -23.03 22.87
N ALA A 215 1.79 -24.35 22.75
CA ALA A 215 2.23 -25.26 23.79
C ALA A 215 3.34 -26.17 23.25
N GLY A 216 4.37 -26.40 24.04
CA GLY A 216 5.41 -27.37 23.70
C GLY A 216 4.86 -28.79 23.62
N ASN A 217 3.88 -29.15 24.47
CA ASN A 217 3.29 -30.49 24.56
C ASN A 217 1.80 -30.48 24.15
N SER A 218 0.90 -30.19 25.10
CA SER A 218 -0.54 -30.21 24.85
C SER A 218 -1.16 -28.83 25.02
N LEU A 219 -2.10 -28.49 24.13
CA LEU A 219 -2.95 -27.30 24.21
C LEU A 219 -4.39 -27.76 24.40
N SER A 220 -5.00 -27.42 25.53
CA SER A 220 -6.37 -27.79 25.86
C SER A 220 -7.23 -26.55 26.07
N LEU A 221 -8.34 -26.49 25.34
CA LEU A 221 -9.44 -25.55 25.52
C LEU A 221 -10.65 -26.35 26.00
N ASP A 222 -11.01 -26.20 27.28
CA ASP A 222 -12.13 -26.89 27.92
C ASP A 222 -13.18 -25.86 28.35
N SER A 223 -14.27 -25.78 27.58
CA SER A 223 -15.32 -24.78 27.73
C SER A 223 -16.63 -25.39 28.22
N ALA A 224 -17.16 -24.85 29.33
CA ALA A 224 -18.51 -25.16 29.81
C ALA A 224 -19.63 -24.62 28.90
N GLY A 225 -19.30 -23.74 27.94
CA GLY A 225 -20.18 -23.25 26.88
C GLY A 225 -19.56 -23.48 25.51
N ASP A 226 -19.41 -22.41 24.74
CA ASP A 226 -18.88 -22.44 23.38
C ASP A 226 -17.35 -22.23 23.34
N ILE A 227 -16.72 -22.66 22.25
CA ILE A 227 -15.36 -22.25 21.87
C ILE A 227 -15.48 -21.42 20.59
N LEU A 228 -15.09 -20.14 20.66
CA LEU A 228 -15.09 -19.22 19.52
C LEU A 228 -13.67 -18.72 19.25
N LEU A 229 -13.11 -19.11 18.11
CA LEU A 229 -11.80 -18.69 17.63
C LEU A 229 -12.00 -17.85 16.36
N GLU A 230 -11.65 -16.56 16.44
CA GLU A 230 -11.87 -15.58 15.38
C GLU A 230 -10.56 -14.95 14.89
N ALA A 231 -10.50 -14.61 13.61
CA ALA A 231 -9.41 -13.77 13.11
C ALA A 231 -9.52 -12.33 13.61
N GLY A 232 -8.38 -11.67 13.73
CA GLY A 232 -8.33 -10.21 13.78
C GLY A 232 -8.41 -9.59 12.39
N LYS A 233 -8.65 -8.29 12.35
CA LYS A 233 -8.85 -7.52 11.13
C LYS A 233 -7.84 -6.39 11.02
N SER A 234 -7.16 -6.32 9.89
CA SER A 234 -6.38 -5.17 9.47
C SER A 234 -7.10 -4.43 8.34
N GLN A 235 -7.08 -3.12 8.38
CA GLN A 235 -7.68 -2.24 7.40
C GLN A 235 -6.68 -1.17 6.96
N LEU A 236 -6.55 -0.96 5.66
CA LEU A 236 -5.79 0.13 5.06
C LEU A 236 -6.71 0.93 4.14
N ALA A 237 -6.62 2.25 4.19
CA ALA A 237 -7.36 3.14 3.31
C ALA A 237 -6.46 4.29 2.87
N ASP A 238 -6.19 4.37 1.57
CA ASP A 238 -5.41 5.42 0.94
C ASP A 238 -6.31 6.23 0.01
N ARG A 239 -6.14 7.53 0.01
CA ARG A 239 -6.78 8.45 -0.92
C ARG A 239 -5.75 9.43 -1.41
N SER A 240 -5.70 9.66 -2.71
CA SER A 240 -4.87 10.72 -3.27
C SER A 240 -5.65 11.52 -4.29
N GLN A 241 -5.33 12.80 -4.38
CA GLN A 241 -5.93 13.73 -5.32
C GLN A 241 -4.84 14.64 -5.84
N SER A 242 -4.86 14.95 -7.13
CA SER A 242 -4.00 15.99 -7.68
C SER A 242 -4.76 16.84 -8.69
N SER A 243 -4.33 18.08 -8.84
CA SER A 243 -4.80 18.98 -9.87
C SER A 243 -3.64 19.82 -10.38
N ASN A 244 -3.67 20.15 -11.66
CA ASN A 244 -2.66 20.98 -12.31
C ASN A 244 -3.33 21.93 -13.31
N ALA A 245 -2.76 23.11 -13.43
CA ALA A 245 -3.13 24.11 -14.42
C ALA A 245 -1.89 24.87 -14.89
N ASP A 246 -1.72 25.01 -16.19
CA ASP A 246 -0.62 25.75 -16.78
C ASP A 246 -1.05 26.53 -18.02
N ALA A 247 -0.35 27.64 -18.26
CA ALA A 247 -0.37 28.32 -19.53
C ALA A 247 0.99 28.96 -19.79
N GLU A 248 1.50 28.80 -21.00
CA GLU A 248 2.82 29.28 -21.39
C GLU A 248 2.79 29.77 -22.84
N VAL A 249 3.45 30.90 -23.09
CA VAL A 249 3.68 31.41 -24.44
C VAL A 249 5.17 31.59 -24.63
N GLY A 250 5.69 31.20 -25.78
CA GLY A 250 7.13 31.20 -25.97
C GLY A 250 7.58 31.10 -27.41
N MET A 251 8.89 31.02 -27.54
CA MET A 251 9.57 30.80 -28.79
C MET A 251 10.42 29.55 -28.66
N GLY A 252 10.51 28.77 -29.73
CA GLY A 252 11.36 27.61 -29.78
C GLY A 252 12.13 27.52 -31.08
N VAL A 253 13.18 26.72 -31.06
CA VAL A 253 13.90 26.27 -32.23
C VAL A 253 13.82 24.76 -32.27
N ALA A 254 13.45 24.20 -33.41
CA ALA A 254 13.38 22.76 -33.63
C ALA A 254 14.38 22.37 -34.73
N VAL A 255 14.99 21.20 -34.56
CA VAL A 255 15.87 20.55 -35.53
C VAL A 255 15.23 19.21 -35.89
N GLY A 256 15.06 18.93 -37.18
CA GLY A 256 14.36 17.75 -37.70
C GLY A 256 13.91 17.94 -39.15
N ALA A 257 12.88 17.20 -39.58
CA ALA A 257 12.33 17.28 -40.94
C ALA A 257 11.89 18.69 -41.35
N GLN A 258 11.54 19.53 -40.37
CA GLN A 258 11.31 20.97 -40.52
C GLN A 258 12.16 21.70 -39.47
N THR A 259 13.37 22.13 -39.86
CA THR A 259 14.28 22.88 -38.98
C THR A 259 13.96 24.37 -39.06
N GLY A 260 13.71 25.02 -37.92
CA GLY A 260 13.34 26.43 -37.91
C GLY A 260 12.96 26.94 -36.52
N ALA A 261 12.85 28.27 -36.41
CA ALA A 261 12.25 28.92 -35.25
C ALA A 261 10.73 28.87 -35.34
N TYR A 262 10.05 28.88 -34.20
CA TYR A 262 8.59 28.98 -34.09
C TYR A 262 8.19 29.74 -32.83
N ALA A 263 7.01 30.33 -32.84
CA ALA A 263 6.32 30.79 -31.64
C ALA A 263 5.27 29.75 -31.23
N TYR A 264 4.99 29.61 -29.94
CA TYR A 264 3.95 28.72 -29.46
C TYR A 264 3.16 29.33 -28.31
N ALA A 265 1.94 28.84 -28.14
CA ALA A 265 1.11 29.05 -26.97
C ALA A 265 0.56 27.70 -26.53
N GLU A 266 0.64 27.37 -25.25
CA GLU A 266 0.07 26.17 -24.67
C GLU A 266 -0.71 26.49 -23.41
N ALA A 267 -1.76 25.70 -23.15
CA ALA A 267 -2.48 25.70 -21.90
C ALA A 267 -2.97 24.29 -21.59
N SER A 268 -2.91 23.89 -20.32
CA SER A 268 -3.36 22.59 -19.88
C SER A 268 -4.02 22.65 -18.50
N VAL A 269 -4.98 21.76 -18.28
CA VAL A 269 -5.65 21.56 -16.99
C VAL A 269 -5.92 20.08 -16.79
N GLY A 270 -5.63 19.60 -15.60
CA GLY A 270 -5.80 18.20 -15.25
C GLY A 270 -6.21 17.99 -13.80
N SER A 271 -6.80 16.83 -13.58
CA SER A 271 -7.14 16.33 -12.26
C SER A 271 -6.94 14.83 -12.21
N SER A 272 -6.51 14.33 -11.07
CA SER A 272 -6.49 12.90 -10.79
C SER A 272 -6.97 12.63 -9.38
N ARG A 273 -7.59 11.46 -9.20
CA ARG A 273 -8.00 10.95 -7.90
C ARG A 273 -7.76 9.46 -7.87
N SER A 274 -7.24 8.97 -6.76
CA SER A 274 -7.13 7.55 -6.45
C SER A 274 -7.73 7.30 -5.07
N ASN A 275 -8.45 6.19 -4.91
CA ASN A 275 -8.81 5.67 -3.60
C ASN A 275 -8.48 4.17 -3.60
N ALA A 276 -7.84 3.69 -2.55
CA ALA A 276 -7.60 2.28 -2.33
C ALA A 276 -8.03 1.91 -0.90
N THR A 277 -8.70 0.78 -0.75
CA THR A 277 -9.07 0.24 0.55
C THR A 277 -8.77 -1.25 0.59
N SER A 278 -8.16 -1.73 1.66
CA SER A 278 -7.88 -3.14 1.88
C SER A 278 -8.39 -3.56 3.25
N ASN A 279 -9.01 -4.72 3.33
CA ASN A 279 -9.32 -5.43 4.56
C ASN A 279 -8.64 -6.80 4.47
N THR A 280 -7.77 -7.10 5.42
CA THR A 280 -7.12 -8.41 5.54
C THR A 280 -7.41 -9.02 6.90
N TRP A 281 -7.49 -10.33 6.95
CA TRP A 281 -7.76 -11.08 8.17
C TRP A 281 -6.51 -11.82 8.64
N HIS A 282 -6.31 -11.86 9.95
CA HIS A 282 -5.18 -12.56 10.59
C HIS A 282 -5.73 -13.64 11.50
N ASN A 283 -5.46 -14.90 11.18
CA ASN A 283 -6.08 -16.00 11.89
C ASN A 283 -5.64 -16.08 13.35
N THR A 284 -6.55 -16.58 14.20
CA THR A 284 -6.16 -17.16 15.49
C THR A 284 -5.38 -18.45 15.23
N THR A 285 -4.21 -18.61 15.83
CA THR A 285 -3.33 -19.76 15.62
C THR A 285 -3.16 -20.57 16.89
N LEU A 286 -3.44 -21.87 16.82
CA LEU A 286 -3.21 -22.84 17.88
C LEU A 286 -2.13 -23.81 17.44
N SER A 287 -1.09 -24.01 18.26
CA SER A 287 -0.01 -24.94 17.95
C SER A 287 0.40 -25.78 19.17
N GLY A 288 0.64 -27.08 18.97
CA GLY A 288 1.26 -27.96 19.95
C GLY A 288 1.48 -29.36 19.39
N GLN A 289 1.98 -30.32 20.18
CA GLN A 289 2.02 -31.73 19.74
C GLN A 289 0.62 -32.34 19.76
N GLN A 290 -0.21 -31.94 20.73
CA GLN A 290 -1.60 -32.37 20.85
C GLN A 290 -2.50 -31.17 21.12
N ILE A 291 -3.60 -31.04 20.38
CA ILE A 291 -4.64 -30.04 20.64
C ILE A 291 -5.93 -30.75 21.03
N SER A 292 -6.54 -30.32 22.14
CA SER A 292 -7.86 -30.77 22.58
C SER A 292 -8.80 -29.56 22.64
N LEU A 293 -9.85 -29.58 21.82
CA LEU A 293 -10.94 -28.61 21.86
C LEU A 293 -12.18 -29.31 22.42
N GLN A 294 -12.61 -28.93 23.62
CA GLN A 294 -13.78 -29.50 24.27
C GLN A 294 -14.77 -28.38 24.61
N ALA A 295 -15.91 -28.35 23.91
CA ALA A 295 -16.99 -27.40 24.15
C ALA A 295 -18.26 -28.16 24.52
N ALA A 296 -18.95 -27.73 25.59
CA ALA A 296 -20.27 -28.24 25.93
C ALA A 296 -21.35 -27.74 24.94
N GLY A 297 -21.14 -26.58 24.32
CA GLY A 297 -21.95 -26.01 23.24
C GLY A 297 -21.29 -26.18 21.87
N ASP A 298 -21.24 -25.10 21.09
CA ASP A 298 -20.69 -25.04 19.73
C ASP A 298 -19.17 -24.79 19.73
N THR A 299 -18.51 -25.18 18.64
CA THR A 299 -17.09 -24.87 18.39
C THR A 299 -16.97 -24.18 17.04
N THR A 300 -16.48 -22.95 17.01
CA THR A 300 -16.36 -22.14 15.79
C THR A 300 -14.93 -21.69 15.57
N LEU A 301 -14.39 -22.01 14.40
CA LEU A 301 -13.10 -21.55 13.87
C LEU A 301 -13.38 -20.62 12.69
N ARG A 302 -13.58 -19.32 12.94
CA ARG A 302 -13.84 -18.29 11.91
C ARG A 302 -12.60 -17.44 11.68
N GLY A 303 -11.73 -17.87 10.78
CA GLY A 303 -10.38 -17.31 10.68
C GLY A 303 -9.48 -17.87 11.77
N ALA A 304 -9.40 -19.20 11.89
CA ALA A 304 -8.55 -19.85 12.88
C ALA A 304 -7.90 -21.14 12.34
N THR A 305 -6.64 -21.36 12.69
CA THR A 305 -5.84 -22.51 12.27
C THR A 305 -5.29 -23.23 13.49
N ALA A 306 -5.57 -24.53 13.60
CA ALA A 306 -5.02 -25.41 14.62
C ALA A 306 -4.05 -26.40 13.97
N THR A 307 -2.82 -26.49 14.46
CA THR A 307 -1.77 -27.36 13.92
C THR A 307 -1.12 -28.19 15.03
N ALA A 308 -1.19 -29.51 14.92
CA ALA A 308 -0.58 -30.44 15.87
C ALA A 308 -0.39 -31.84 15.25
N ASP A 309 0.28 -32.77 15.92
CA ASP A 309 0.35 -34.18 15.46
C ASP A 309 -0.98 -34.92 15.69
N ARG A 310 -1.77 -34.44 16.64
CA ARG A 310 -3.09 -34.96 16.95
C ARG A 310 -4.01 -33.83 17.41
N ILE A 311 -5.20 -33.78 16.83
CA ILE A 311 -6.23 -32.81 17.20
C ILE A 311 -7.52 -33.56 17.53
N ASP A 312 -7.94 -33.50 18.79
CA ASP A 312 -9.21 -34.05 19.27
C ASP A 312 -10.21 -32.89 19.44
N VAL A 313 -11.34 -32.94 18.73
CA VAL A 313 -12.42 -31.94 18.85
C VAL A 313 -13.68 -32.64 19.34
N THR A 314 -14.16 -32.22 20.52
CA THR A 314 -15.40 -32.67 21.13
C THR A 314 -16.32 -31.46 21.29
N THR A 315 -17.45 -31.47 20.59
CA THR A 315 -18.40 -30.37 20.58
C THR A 315 -19.77 -30.91 20.92
N GLY A 316 -20.46 -30.32 21.91
CA GLY A 316 -21.81 -30.73 22.28
C GLY A 316 -22.86 -30.34 21.23
N GLY A 317 -22.61 -29.25 20.49
CA GLY A 317 -23.41 -28.79 19.36
C GLY A 317 -22.68 -28.91 18.02
N THR A 318 -22.51 -27.80 17.31
CA THR A 318 -22.00 -27.73 15.93
C THR A 318 -20.53 -27.30 15.89
N LEU A 319 -19.74 -28.02 15.08
CA LEU A 319 -18.40 -27.58 14.67
C LEU A 319 -18.51 -26.77 13.37
N THR A 320 -18.16 -25.48 13.42
CA THR A 320 -18.12 -24.57 12.26
C THR A 320 -16.67 -24.18 11.96
N ILE A 321 -16.26 -24.30 10.70
CA ILE A 321 -14.95 -23.84 10.21
C ILE A 321 -15.19 -22.95 9.00
N GLU A 322 -14.84 -21.67 9.12
CA GLU A 322 -15.10 -20.64 8.10
C GLU A 322 -13.84 -19.83 7.83
N SER A 323 -13.35 -19.87 6.60
CA SER A 323 -12.24 -19.01 6.18
C SER A 323 -12.76 -17.64 5.77
N LEU A 324 -12.09 -16.59 6.24
CA LEU A 324 -12.44 -15.22 5.90
C LEU A 324 -11.71 -14.78 4.62
N GLN A 325 -12.33 -13.87 3.89
CA GLN A 325 -11.80 -13.37 2.63
C GLN A 325 -11.19 -11.98 2.84
N ASP A 326 -9.96 -11.85 2.38
CA ASP A 326 -9.30 -10.58 2.21
C ASP A 326 -9.90 -9.87 1.01
N VAL A 327 -10.14 -8.58 1.14
CA VAL A 327 -10.75 -7.74 0.11
C VAL A 327 -9.89 -6.51 -0.09
N ALA A 328 -9.45 -6.26 -1.31
CA ALA A 328 -8.79 -5.01 -1.67
C ALA A 328 -9.49 -4.39 -2.88
N GLN A 329 -9.81 -3.10 -2.79
CA GLN A 329 -10.46 -2.32 -3.81
C GLN A 329 -9.61 -1.11 -4.12
N SER A 330 -9.48 -0.78 -5.40
CA SER A 330 -8.78 0.41 -5.86
C SER A 330 -9.57 1.03 -7.00
N GLU A 331 -9.71 2.34 -6.98
CA GLU A 331 -10.33 3.12 -8.02
C GLU A 331 -9.45 4.33 -8.30
N SER A 332 -9.05 4.50 -9.55
CA SER A 332 -8.35 5.69 -10.01
C SER A 332 -9.05 6.29 -11.22
N LYS A 333 -9.07 7.62 -11.23
CA LYS A 333 -9.63 8.44 -12.30
C LYS A 333 -8.65 9.57 -12.57
N ASN A 334 -8.26 9.75 -13.82
CA ASN A 334 -7.51 10.91 -14.27
C ASN A 334 -8.16 11.51 -15.51
N SER A 335 -8.10 12.83 -15.60
CA SER A 335 -8.59 13.59 -16.73
C SER A 335 -7.65 14.76 -16.94
N GLN A 336 -7.14 14.90 -18.16
CA GLN A 336 -6.27 16.00 -18.56
C GLN A 336 -6.72 16.48 -19.94
N VAL A 337 -6.82 17.79 -20.09
CA VAL A 337 -7.05 18.43 -21.37
C VAL A 337 -6.03 19.52 -21.57
N GLY A 338 -5.45 19.57 -22.75
CA GLY A 338 -4.45 20.56 -23.11
C GLY A 338 -4.49 20.89 -24.59
N GLY A 339 -4.16 22.14 -24.89
CA GLY A 339 -4.06 22.64 -26.26
C GLY A 339 -2.73 23.33 -26.46
N ARG A 340 -2.15 23.15 -27.65
CA ARG A 340 -0.93 23.82 -28.06
C ARG A 340 -1.06 24.30 -29.50
N VAL A 341 -0.78 25.57 -29.73
CA VAL A 341 -0.74 26.17 -31.06
C VAL A 341 0.69 26.63 -31.32
N GLN A 342 1.23 26.31 -32.48
CA GLN A 342 2.57 26.70 -32.89
C GLN A 342 2.56 27.32 -34.30
N VAL A 343 3.32 28.40 -34.45
CA VAL A 343 3.48 29.14 -35.70
C VAL A 343 4.95 29.19 -36.04
N SER A 344 5.36 28.46 -37.07
CA SER A 344 6.75 28.46 -37.52
C SER A 344 7.05 29.74 -38.32
N PHE A 345 8.28 30.24 -38.25
CA PHE A 345 8.73 31.34 -39.11
C PHE A 345 8.94 30.80 -40.55
N GLY A 346 7.82 30.66 -41.29
CA GLY A 346 7.69 30.02 -42.60
C GLY A 346 6.20 29.83 -42.98
N THR A 347 5.88 28.99 -43.97
CA THR A 347 4.48 28.71 -44.39
C THR A 347 3.77 27.61 -43.60
N ALA A 348 4.39 27.06 -42.55
CA ALA A 348 3.86 25.94 -41.78
C ALA A 348 3.28 26.40 -40.43
N TRP A 349 2.01 26.08 -40.21
CA TRP A 349 1.28 26.31 -38.97
C TRP A 349 0.84 24.94 -38.46
N ASP A 350 0.99 24.69 -37.17
CA ASP A 350 0.54 23.44 -36.54
C ASP A 350 -0.28 23.76 -35.30
N ALA A 351 -1.38 23.03 -35.14
CA ALA A 351 -2.25 23.12 -34.00
C ALA A 351 -2.49 21.69 -33.51
N SER A 352 -2.09 21.44 -32.27
CA SER A 352 -2.24 20.15 -31.62
C SER A 352 -3.04 20.31 -30.34
N GLY A 353 -3.93 19.36 -30.10
CA GLY A 353 -4.71 19.26 -28.88
C GLY A 353 -4.68 17.84 -28.40
N TYR A 354 -4.68 17.65 -27.10
CA TYR A 354 -4.81 16.33 -26.51
C TYR A 354 -5.87 16.37 -25.41
N ALA A 355 -6.63 15.30 -25.36
CA ALA A 355 -7.51 14.96 -24.26
C ALA A 355 -7.15 13.54 -23.84
N SER A 356 -6.77 13.37 -22.59
CA SER A 356 -6.53 12.06 -22.01
C SER A 356 -7.44 11.88 -20.79
N GLY A 357 -8.07 10.73 -20.74
CA GLY A 357 -8.90 10.30 -19.63
C GLY A 357 -8.60 8.84 -19.38
N GLY A 358 -8.44 8.49 -18.11
CA GLY A 358 -8.22 7.13 -17.68
C GLY A 358 -9.06 6.83 -16.47
N HIS A 359 -9.56 5.60 -16.45
CA HIS A 359 -10.25 5.04 -15.31
C HIS A 359 -9.73 3.63 -15.13
N ALA A 360 -9.31 3.30 -13.92
CA ALA A 360 -8.91 1.95 -13.57
C ALA A 360 -9.55 1.56 -12.25
N ASP A 361 -10.19 0.41 -12.25
CA ASP A 361 -10.76 -0.24 -11.10
C ASP A 361 -10.04 -1.56 -10.86
N GLY A 362 -9.70 -1.83 -9.61
CA GLY A 362 -9.15 -3.09 -9.14
C GLY A 362 -10.02 -3.62 -8.03
N ASN A 363 -10.44 -4.88 -8.13
CA ASN A 363 -11.08 -5.60 -7.05
C ASN A 363 -10.37 -6.94 -6.85
N TYR A 364 -9.96 -7.20 -5.62
CA TYR A 364 -9.36 -8.43 -5.17
C TYR A 364 -10.20 -8.99 -4.05
N GLN A 365 -10.53 -10.27 -4.15
CA GLN A 365 -11.23 -11.02 -3.13
C GLN A 365 -10.69 -12.44 -3.15
N ALA A 366 -10.02 -12.82 -2.06
CA ALA A 366 -9.47 -14.16 -1.92
C ALA A 366 -9.34 -14.53 -0.45
N VAL A 367 -9.27 -15.82 -0.16
CA VAL A 367 -8.89 -16.31 1.17
C VAL A 367 -7.37 -16.29 1.25
N GLY A 368 -6.80 -15.35 2.00
CA GLY A 368 -5.36 -15.30 2.27
C GLY A 368 -4.93 -16.39 3.24
N GLU A 369 -5.65 -16.51 4.36
CA GLU A 369 -5.41 -17.52 5.40
C GLU A 369 -6.62 -18.46 5.52
N GLN A 370 -6.37 -19.76 5.39
CA GLN A 370 -7.43 -20.76 5.53
C GLN A 370 -7.67 -21.13 6.98
N SER A 371 -8.94 -21.17 7.37
CA SER A 371 -9.34 -21.77 8.63
C SER A 371 -9.34 -23.28 8.51
N GLY A 372 -8.85 -23.96 9.54
CA GLY A 372 -8.77 -25.41 9.48
C GLY A 372 -8.03 -26.05 10.65
N ILE A 373 -8.12 -27.37 10.64
CA ILE A 373 -7.47 -28.29 11.57
C ILE A 373 -6.44 -29.07 10.74
N GLN A 374 -5.18 -28.98 11.12
CA GLN A 374 -4.05 -29.58 10.42
C GLN A 374 -3.37 -30.57 11.37
N ALA A 375 -3.56 -31.86 11.10
CA ALA A 375 -3.01 -32.98 11.84
C ALA A 375 -2.19 -33.91 10.94
#